data_AF-A0A4Y2WB85-F1
#
_entry.id   AF-A0A4Y2WB85-F1
#
_cell.length_a   1.000
_cell.length_b   1.000
_cell.length_c   1.000
_cell.angle_alpha   90.00
_cell.angle_beta   90.00
_cell.angle_gamma   90.00
#
_symmetry.space_group_name_H-M   'P 1'
#
loop_
_entity.id
_entity.type
_entity.pdbx_description
1 polymer ?
#
loop_
_entity_poly.entity_id
_entity_poly.type
_entity_poly.pdbx_seq_one_letter_code
_entity_poly.pdbx_strand_id
1 'polypeptide(L)'
;MKFGFSRTTIARAYREYRESGKTQNLRHRCGQKKIMQERDQRRLTRIIKRDRRATLPQVAAYFNARPTSVSVRTIQRNIIDMGSRSRRPTRVPLMTARY
;
A
#
# COMPACT_ATOMS: atom_id res chain seq x y z
N MET A 1 8.10 43.61 -1.56
CA MET A 1 7.98 42.30 -0.87
C MET A 1 8.94 41.30 -1.50
N LYS A 2 9.80 40.63 -0.70
CA LYS A 2 10.69 39.55 -1.18
C LYS A 2 10.17 38.22 -0.66
N PHE A 3 9.77 37.34 -1.57
CA PHE A 3 9.18 36.02 -1.25
C PHE A 3 10.23 34.94 -0.93
N GLY A 4 11.53 35.25 -0.97
CA GLY A 4 12.60 34.26 -0.73
C GLY A 4 12.78 33.22 -1.85
N PHE A 5 11.98 33.27 -2.92
CA PHE A 5 12.05 32.37 -4.06
C PHE A 5 12.65 33.07 -5.28
N SER A 6 13.22 32.27 -6.19
CA SER A 6 13.74 32.78 -7.46
C SER A 6 12.62 33.41 -8.31
N ARG A 7 12.96 34.42 -9.12
CA ARG A 7 11.99 35.08 -10.02
C ARG A 7 11.34 34.10 -11.00
N THR A 8 12.08 33.08 -11.44
CA THR A 8 11.57 32.05 -12.37
C THR A 8 10.54 31.14 -11.69
N THR A 9 10.75 30.78 -10.43
CA THR A 9 9.76 30.03 -9.63
C THR A 9 8.46 30.83 -9.48
N ILE A 10 8.57 32.13 -9.17
CA ILE A 10 7.41 33.02 -8.99
C ILE A 10 6.65 33.19 -10.31
N ALA A 11 7.36 33.45 -11.42
CA ALA A 11 6.74 33.61 -12.74
C ALA A 11 6.03 32.32 -13.20
N ARG A 12 6.65 31.16 -12.97
CA ARG A 12 6.04 29.86 -13.29
C ARG A 12 4.78 29.61 -12.48
N ALA A 13 4.82 29.83 -11.17
CA ALA A 13 3.67 29.65 -10.29
C ALA A 13 2.52 30.60 -10.67
N TYR A 14 2.82 31.86 -11.01
CA TYR A 14 1.82 32.82 -11.46
C TYR A 14 1.16 32.41 -12.79
N ARG A 15 1.93 31.92 -13.76
CA ARG A 15 1.40 31.41 -15.03
C ARG A 15 0.49 30.20 -14.82
N GLU A 16 0.95 29.21 -14.05
CA GLU A 16 0.17 28.02 -13.73
C GLU A 16 -1.14 28.37 -13.00
N TYR A 17 -1.10 29.36 -12.09
CA TYR A 17 -2.29 29.88 -11.43
C TYR A 17 -3.23 30.62 -12.38
N ARG A 18 -2.72 31.49 -13.27
CA ARG A 18 -3.53 32.23 -14.24
C ARG A 18 -4.28 31.30 -15.19
N GLU A 19 -3.63 30.23 -15.62
CA GLU A 19 -4.21 29.26 -16.57
C GLU A 19 -5.19 28.29 -15.90
N SER A 20 -4.87 27.80 -14.69
CA SER A 20 -5.65 26.74 -14.03
C SER A 20 -6.61 27.22 -12.95
N GLY A 21 -6.43 28.44 -12.44
CA GLY A 21 -7.13 29.00 -11.27
C GLY A 21 -6.78 28.30 -9.95
N LYS A 22 -5.83 27.35 -9.96
CA LYS A 22 -5.50 26.51 -8.80
C LYS A 22 -4.18 26.94 -8.21
N THR A 23 -4.14 27.04 -6.88
CA THR A 23 -2.91 27.30 -6.11
C THR A 23 -2.08 26.03 -5.89
N GLN A 24 -2.64 24.86 -6.18
CA GLN A 24 -1.99 23.57 -6.03
C GLN A 24 -1.62 22.95 -7.38
N ASN A 25 -0.42 22.38 -7.43
CA ASN A 25 0.07 21.67 -8.61
C ASN A 25 -0.48 20.24 -8.57
N LEU A 26 -1.40 19.88 -9.46
CA LEU A 26 -1.92 18.51 -9.52
C LEU A 26 -0.84 17.56 -10.05
N ARG A 27 -0.13 16.90 -9.12
CA ARG A 27 0.80 15.80 -9.42
C ARG A 27 0.02 14.53 -9.75
N HIS A 28 -0.68 14.52 -10.88
CA HIS A 28 -1.53 13.38 -11.29
C HIS A 28 -0.75 12.11 -11.66
N ARG A 29 0.54 12.21 -11.97
CA ARG A 29 1.36 11.10 -12.47
C ARG A 29 2.68 10.96 -11.70
N CYS A 30 2.64 11.21 -10.40
CA CYS A 30 3.80 10.96 -9.54
C CYS A 30 3.76 9.55 -8.95
N GLY A 31 4.93 8.93 -8.84
CA GLY A 31 5.12 7.65 -8.14
C GLY A 31 5.35 6.46 -9.08
N GLN A 32 6.03 5.45 -8.53
CA GLN A 32 6.31 4.19 -9.23
C GLN A 32 5.02 3.34 -9.29
N LYS A 33 4.79 2.70 -10.45
CA LYS A 33 3.70 1.73 -10.62
C LYS A 33 3.87 0.56 -9.64
N LYS A 34 2.77 0.06 -9.09
CA LYS A 34 2.79 -1.15 -8.25
C LYS A 34 3.25 -2.34 -9.09
N ILE A 35 4.10 -3.19 -8.51
CA ILE A 35 4.60 -4.42 -9.15
C ILE A 35 3.46 -5.43 -9.35
N MET A 36 2.52 -5.49 -8.40
CA MET A 36 1.35 -6.38 -8.50
C MET A 36 0.27 -5.76 -9.38
N GLN A 37 -0.17 -6.51 -10.38
CA GLN A 37 -1.34 -6.17 -11.19
C GLN A 37 -2.64 -6.59 -10.50
N GLU A 38 -3.78 -6.14 -11.03
CA GLU A 38 -5.09 -6.53 -10.52
C GLU A 38 -5.31 -8.06 -10.55
N ARG A 39 -4.78 -8.75 -11.57
CA ARG A 39 -4.81 -10.22 -11.67
C ARG A 39 -4.06 -10.89 -10.52
N ASP A 40 -2.91 -10.34 -10.14
CA ASP A 40 -2.11 -10.82 -9.02
C ASP A 40 -2.84 -10.61 -7.69
N GLN A 41 -3.49 -9.47 -7.52
CA GLN A 41 -4.32 -9.18 -6.35
C GLN A 41 -5.52 -10.14 -6.25
N ARG A 42 -6.22 -10.40 -7.35
CA ARG A 42 -7.31 -11.39 -7.42
C ARG A 42 -6.82 -12.81 -7.09
N ARG A 43 -5.61 -13.17 -7.52
CA ARG A 43 -4.99 -14.46 -7.13
C ARG A 43 -4.65 -14.48 -5.65
N LEU A 44 -4.05 -13.43 -5.12
CA LEU A 44 -3.68 -13.32 -3.71
C LEU A 44 -4.91 -13.41 -2.79
N THR A 45 -6.03 -12.79 -3.16
CA THR A 45 -7.28 -12.92 -2.40
C THR A 45 -7.85 -14.34 -2.40
N ARG A 46 -7.72 -15.10 -3.50
CA ARG A 46 -8.09 -16.53 -3.54
C ARG A 46 -7.24 -17.36 -2.59
N ILE A 47 -5.93 -17.09 -2.53
CA ILE A 47 -4.99 -17.79 -1.63
C ILE A 47 -5.40 -17.58 -0.17
N ILE A 48 -5.64 -16.32 0.21
CA ILE A 48 -6.03 -15.96 1.58
C ILE A 48 -7.40 -16.52 1.94
N LYS A 49 -8.35 -16.53 0.99
CA LYS A 49 -9.66 -17.13 1.23
C LYS A 49 -9.61 -18.65 1.40
N ARG A 50 -8.69 -19.33 0.71
CA ARG A 50 -8.48 -20.79 0.84
C ARG A 50 -7.93 -21.17 2.20
N ASP A 51 -6.92 -20.44 2.68
CA ASP A 51 -6.38 -20.63 4.02
C ASP A 51 -6.19 -19.29 4.74
N ARG A 52 -7.20 -18.93 5.53
CA ARG A 52 -7.18 -17.70 6.34
C ARG A 52 -6.19 -17.77 7.50
N ARG A 53 -5.65 -18.94 7.83
CA ARG A 53 -4.71 -19.16 8.94
C ARG A 53 -3.25 -19.21 8.49
N ALA A 54 -3.00 -19.27 7.19
CA ALA A 54 -1.67 -19.29 6.60
C ALA A 54 -0.81 -18.10 7.07
N THR A 55 0.45 -18.39 7.37
CA THR A 55 1.42 -17.37 7.77
C THR A 55 1.91 -16.61 6.53
N LEU A 56 2.35 -15.35 6.70
CA LEU A 56 2.79 -14.53 5.58
C LEU A 56 3.88 -15.19 4.69
N PRO A 57 4.91 -15.87 5.24
CA PRO A 57 5.87 -16.60 4.43
C PRO A 57 5.25 -17.77 3.63
N GLN A 58 4.27 -18.47 4.18
CA GLN A 58 3.57 -19.56 3.49
C GLN A 58 2.74 -19.03 2.32
N VAL A 59 2.04 -17.91 2.52
CA VAL A 59 1.31 -17.20 1.46
C VAL A 59 2.27 -16.74 0.37
N ALA A 60 3.43 -16.20 0.75
CA ALA A 60 4.46 -15.77 -0.19
C ALA A 60 5.05 -16.94 -1.00
N ALA A 61 5.35 -18.07 -0.35
CA ALA A 61 5.83 -19.27 -1.02
C ALA A 61 4.81 -19.78 -2.05
N TYR A 62 3.53 -19.89 -1.67
CA TYR A 62 2.47 -20.33 -2.58
C TYR A 62 2.22 -19.32 -3.72
N PHE A 63 2.33 -18.03 -3.43
CA PHE A 63 2.22 -16.99 -4.44
C PHE A 63 3.39 -17.06 -5.44
N ASN A 64 4.62 -17.17 -4.95
CA ASN A 64 5.83 -17.20 -5.75
C ASN A 64 6.12 -18.58 -6.40
N ALA A 65 5.26 -19.59 -6.20
CA ALA A 65 5.34 -20.87 -6.92
C ALA A 65 5.00 -20.76 -8.43
N ARG A 66 4.85 -19.53 -8.95
CA ARG A 66 4.58 -19.17 -10.35
C ARG A 66 5.64 -18.13 -10.76
N PRO A 67 5.82 -17.81 -12.06
CA PRO A 67 6.92 -16.93 -12.51
C PRO A 67 6.90 -15.48 -11.97
N THR A 68 5.90 -15.09 -11.18
CA THR A 68 5.89 -13.81 -10.47
C THR A 68 6.66 -13.92 -9.16
N SER A 69 7.92 -13.48 -9.15
CA SER A 69 8.71 -13.32 -7.93
C SER A 69 8.40 -11.97 -7.27
N VAL A 70 7.71 -12.01 -6.13
CA VAL A 70 7.33 -10.81 -5.38
C VAL A 70 7.86 -10.93 -3.95
N SER A 71 8.40 -9.82 -3.42
CA SER A 71 8.89 -9.81 -2.04
C SER A 71 7.76 -10.05 -1.04
N VAL A 72 8.10 -10.70 0.08
CA VAL A 72 7.19 -10.91 1.21
C VAL A 72 6.58 -9.58 1.69
N ARG A 73 7.37 -8.50 1.71
CA ARG A 73 6.93 -7.16 2.10
C ARG A 73 5.90 -6.56 1.15
N THR A 74 6.07 -6.77 -0.16
CA THR A 74 5.10 -6.30 -1.17
C THR A 74 3.78 -7.06 -1.05
N ILE A 75 3.82 -8.36 -0.76
CA ILE A 75 2.64 -9.18 -0.49
C ILE A 75 1.93 -8.66 0.76
N GLN A 76 2.65 -8.43 1.86
CA GLN A 76 2.08 -7.89 3.10
C GLN A 76 1.36 -6.55 2.88
N ARG A 77 1.99 -5.61 2.15
CA ARG A 77 1.38 -4.31 1.82
C ARG A 77 0.09 -4.49 1.03
N ASN A 78 0.06 -5.37 0.03
CA ASN A 78 -1.17 -5.63 -0.72
C ASN A 78 -2.27 -6.26 0.14
N ILE A 79 -1.92 -7.18 1.06
CA ILE A 79 -2.90 -7.74 2.00
C ILE A 79 -3.54 -6.66 2.87
N ILE A 80 -2.73 -5.70 3.35
CA ILE A 80 -3.21 -4.56 4.14
C ILE A 80 -4.07 -3.62 3.29
N ASP A 81 -3.60 -3.24 2.10
CA ASP A 81 -4.32 -2.37 1.15
C ASP A 81 -5.69 -2.97 0.78
N MET A 82 -5.77 -4.29 0.65
CA MET A 82 -7.01 -5.03 0.36
C MET A 82 -7.89 -5.26 1.60
N GLY A 83 -7.55 -4.71 2.76
CA GLY A 83 -8.33 -4.84 3.99
C GLY A 83 -8.33 -6.24 4.62
N SER A 84 -7.44 -7.14 4.18
CA SER A 84 -7.39 -8.54 4.64
C SER A 84 -6.59 -8.70 5.95
N ARG A 85 -6.71 -7.72 6.85
CA ARG A 85 -6.01 -7.70 8.14
C ARG A 85 -6.83 -8.46 9.18
N SER A 86 -6.58 -9.76 9.30
CA SER A 86 -7.09 -10.51 10.46
C SER A 86 -6.30 -10.11 11.70
N ARG A 87 -6.98 -9.54 12.70
CA ARG A 87 -6.44 -9.40 14.05
C ARG A 87 -6.88 -10.62 14.83
N ARG A 88 -5.95 -11.51 15.17
CA ARG A 88 -6.24 -12.54 16.18
C ARG A 88 -6.26 -11.85 17.54
N PRO A 89 -7.28 -12.09 18.38
CA PRO A 89 -7.13 -11.82 19.80
C PRO A 89 -5.92 -12.63 20.27
N THR A 90 -4.93 -11.98 20.86
CA THR A 90 -3.90 -12.68 21.63
C THR A 90 -4.66 -13.49 22.68
N ARG A 91 -4.47 -14.81 22.74
CA ARG A 91 -5.12 -15.63 23.78
C ARG A 91 -4.70 -15.06 25.12
N VAL A 92 -5.61 -14.37 25.79
CA VAL A 92 -5.41 -13.90 27.16
C VAL A 92 -5.28 -15.13 28.06
N PRO A 93 -4.30 -15.17 28.98
CA PRO A 93 -4.21 -16.26 29.93
C PRO A 93 -5.48 -16.30 30.79
N LEU A 94 -6.08 -17.48 30.92
CA LEU A 94 -7.18 -17.71 31.84
C LEU A 94 -6.61 -17.65 33.27
N MET A 95 -7.03 -16.65 34.04
CA MET A 95 -6.73 -16.57 35.47
C MET A 95 -7.55 -17.65 36.18
N THR A 96 -6.97 -18.83 36.39
CA THR A 96 -7.57 -19.83 37.27
C THR A 96 -7.30 -19.44 38.71
N ALA A 97 -8.35 -19.03 39.43
CA ALA A 97 -8.28 -18.83 40.87
C ALA A 97 -7.93 -20.17 41.53
N ARG A 98 -6.79 -20.22 42.23
CA ARG A 98 -6.49 -21.29 43.17
C ARG A 98 -7.09 -20.90 44.51
N TYR A 99 -8.15 -21.60 44.90
CA TYR A 99 -8.60 -21.69 46.28
C TYR A 99 -7.96 -22.93 46.89
#